data_AF-A0A1W1CS75-F1
#
_entry.id   AF-A0A1W1CS75-F1
#
_cell.length_a   1.000
_cell.length_b   1.000
_cell.length_c   1.000
_cell.angle_alpha   90.00
_cell.angle_beta   90.00
_cell.angle_gamma   90.00
#
_symmetry.space_group_name_H-M   'P 1'
#
loop_
_entity.id
_entity.type
_entity.pdbx_description
1 polymer ?
#
loop_
_entity_poly.entity_id
_entity_poly.type
_entity_poly.pdbx_seq_one_letter_code
_entity_poly.pdbx_strand_id
1 'polypeptide(L)'
;MKNLKILWAIIIILSILSGFLVYKFVAGSVVKSDDNRIAISLDKKYRNYILDEMRQFLISVQTIGLAINENKIDKVVSLATKAGMAAEKNTPAGVFRALPLSMKTLGFGTRKKFDDVAKSAKNGATQTELRKKLNNLLGNCIACHSTYKLVESNKK
;
A
#
# COMPACT_ATOMS: atom_id res chain seq x y z
N MET A 1 16.07 48.12 -0.08
CA MET A 1 16.96 46.96 -0.37
C MET A 1 17.10 45.95 0.77
N LYS A 2 17.22 46.37 2.04
CA LYS A 2 17.38 45.45 3.20
C LYS A 2 16.18 44.49 3.38
N ASN A 3 14.95 44.99 3.21
CA ASN A 3 13.72 44.20 3.31
C ASN A 3 13.58 43.14 2.21
N LEU A 4 14.11 43.41 1.00
CA LEU A 4 14.11 42.45 -0.11
C LEU A 4 15.07 41.29 0.16
N LYS A 5 16.26 41.56 0.73
CA LYS A 5 17.21 40.51 1.15
C LYS A 5 16.64 39.64 2.27
N ILE A 6 15.92 40.24 3.22
CA ILE A 6 15.24 39.50 4.31
C ILE A 6 14.12 38.62 3.74
N LEU A 7 13.31 39.13 2.79
CA LEU A 7 12.27 38.35 2.12
C LEU A 7 12.84 37.13 1.38
N TRP A 8 13.91 37.31 0.59
CA TRP A 8 14.58 36.20 -0.09
C TRP A 8 15.18 35.19 0.89
N ALA A 9 15.77 35.65 1.99
CA ALA A 9 16.27 34.76 3.04
C ALA A 9 15.13 33.91 3.65
N ILE A 10 13.98 34.52 3.94
CA ILE A 10 12.79 33.80 4.44
C ILE A 10 12.29 32.78 3.41
N ILE A 11 12.21 33.16 2.13
CA ILE A 11 11.78 32.25 1.05
C ILE A 11 12.73 31.05 0.93
N ILE A 12 14.04 31.26 0.98
CA ILE A 12 15.04 30.18 0.91
C ILE A 12 14.89 29.26 2.12
N ILE A 13 14.76 29.81 3.34
CA ILE A 13 14.58 29.03 4.57
C ILE A 13 13.29 28.19 4.50
N LEU A 14 12.17 28.78 4.08
CA LEU A 14 10.90 28.07 3.91
C LEU A 14 10.99 26.99 2.82
N SER A 15 11.72 27.24 1.74
CA SER A 15 11.94 26.26 0.66
C SER A 15 12.78 25.07 1.15
N ILE A 16 13.83 25.31 1.94
CA ILE A 16 14.65 24.24 2.54
C ILE A 16 13.82 23.43 3.54
N LEU A 17 13.07 24.08 4.42
CA LEU A 17 12.20 23.43 5.41
C LEU A 17 11.13 22.56 4.73
N SER A 18 10.46 23.08 3.71
CA SER A 18 9.47 22.32 2.94
C SER A 18 10.12 21.14 2.22
N GLY A 19 11.29 21.32 1.60
CA GLY A 19 12.06 20.24 0.97
C GLY A 19 12.42 19.11 1.95
N PHE A 20 12.85 19.47 3.17
CA PHE A 20 13.15 18.49 4.22
C PHE A 20 11.90 17.70 4.66
N LEU A 21 10.77 18.39 4.83
CA LEU A 21 9.50 17.75 5.19
C LEU A 21 9.01 16.79 4.10
N VAL A 22 9.09 17.21 2.83
CA VAL A 22 8.76 16.36 1.67
C VAL A 22 9.66 15.13 1.64
N TYR A 23 10.97 15.30 1.80
CA TYR A 23 11.92 14.19 1.84
C TYR A 23 11.56 13.18 2.93
N LYS A 24 11.29 13.64 4.17
CA LYS A 24 10.91 12.76 5.27
C LYS A 24 9.61 11.99 5.00
N PHE A 25 8.63 12.64 4.38
CA PHE A 25 7.37 11.98 4.03
C PHE A 25 7.51 10.94 2.91
N VAL A 26 8.39 11.20 1.93
CA VAL A 26 8.68 10.29 0.81
C VAL A 26 9.50 9.08 1.29
N ALA A 27 10.52 9.32 2.10
CA ALA A 27 11.43 8.30 2.61
C ALA A 27 10.79 7.39 3.67
N GLY A 28 9.85 7.89 4.48
CA GLY A 28 9.23 7.12 5.56
C GLY A 28 10.19 6.78 6.71
N SER A 29 9.82 5.82 7.54
CA SER A 29 10.59 5.37 8.72
C SER A 29 11.46 4.15 8.39
N VAL A 30 12.55 4.37 7.65
CA VAL A 30 13.47 3.30 7.21
C VAL A 30 14.66 3.16 8.16
N VAL A 31 15.06 1.93 8.45
CA VAL A 31 16.26 1.58 9.22
C VAL A 31 17.17 0.64 8.41
N LYS A 32 18.41 0.43 8.88
CA LYS A 32 19.34 -0.52 8.27
C LYS A 32 18.74 -1.94 8.31
N SER A 33 18.82 -2.65 7.19
CA SER A 33 18.43 -4.05 7.11
C SER A 33 19.65 -4.97 7.14
N ASP A 34 19.43 -6.19 7.61
CA ASP A 34 20.36 -7.34 7.58
C ASP A 34 20.19 -8.18 6.29
N ASP A 35 19.16 -7.88 5.51
CA ASP A 35 18.92 -8.44 4.18
C ASP A 35 18.81 -7.31 3.14
N ASN A 36 18.74 -7.67 1.84
CA ASN A 36 18.67 -6.71 0.74
C ASN A 36 17.33 -5.93 0.66
N ARG A 37 16.45 -6.02 1.67
CA ARG A 37 15.18 -5.33 1.71
C ARG A 37 15.28 -4.02 2.48
N ILE A 38 14.30 -3.15 2.24
CA ILE A 38 14.12 -1.91 2.98
C ILE A 38 13.37 -2.22 4.28
N ALA A 39 14.05 -2.06 5.42
CA ALA A 39 13.44 -2.30 6.73
C ALA A 39 12.63 -1.07 7.18
N ILE A 40 11.32 -1.25 7.30
CA ILE A 40 10.38 -0.21 7.75
C ILE A 40 10.15 -0.38 9.24
N SER A 41 10.60 0.58 10.03
CA SER A 41 10.44 0.62 11.48
C SER A 41 9.07 1.20 11.85
N LEU A 42 8.24 0.39 12.48
CA LEU A 42 6.85 0.71 12.82
C LEU A 42 6.56 0.47 14.30
N ASP A 43 5.75 1.33 14.90
CA ASP A 43 5.16 1.01 16.21
C ASP A 43 4.35 -0.29 16.10
N LYS A 44 4.41 -1.12 17.15
CA LYS A 44 3.74 -2.44 17.23
C LYS A 44 2.31 -2.43 16.69
N LYS A 45 1.52 -1.42 17.05
CA LYS A 45 0.13 -1.27 16.60
C LYS A 45 0.00 -1.12 15.08
N TYR A 46 0.87 -0.33 14.45
CA TYR A 46 0.82 -0.09 13.00
C TYR A 46 1.42 -1.27 12.23
N ARG A 47 2.46 -1.90 12.78
CA ARG A 47 3.01 -3.15 12.24
C ARG A 47 1.93 -4.24 12.19
N ASN A 48 1.23 -4.44 13.30
CA ASN A 48 0.17 -5.44 13.39
C ASN A 48 -1.01 -5.13 12.47
N TYR A 49 -1.37 -3.85 12.30
CA TYR A 49 -2.40 -3.43 11.34
C TYR A 49 -2.05 -3.88 9.91
N ILE A 50 -0.83 -3.59 9.45
CA ILE A 50 -0.40 -3.96 8.09
C ILE A 50 -0.34 -5.48 7.94
N LEU A 51 0.18 -6.20 8.93
CA LEU A 51 0.25 -7.66 8.87
C LEU A 51 -1.14 -8.32 8.84
N ASP A 52 -2.13 -7.74 9.53
CA ASP A 52 -3.51 -8.20 9.43
C ASP A 52 -4.09 -7.92 8.05
N GLU A 53 -3.87 -6.73 7.51
CA GLU A 53 -4.28 -6.37 6.15
C GLU A 53 -3.68 -7.32 5.09
N MET A 54 -2.40 -7.68 5.22
CA MET A 54 -1.74 -8.67 4.37
C MET A 54 -2.39 -10.05 4.46
N ARG A 55 -2.83 -10.46 5.66
CA ARG A 55 -3.59 -11.70 5.85
C ARG A 55 -4.96 -11.62 5.18
N GLN A 56 -5.66 -10.49 5.28
CA GLN A 56 -6.94 -10.27 4.61
C GLN A 56 -6.79 -10.28 3.08
N PHE A 57 -5.68 -9.78 2.53
CA PHE A 57 -5.39 -9.92 1.10
C PHE A 57 -5.24 -11.38 0.69
N LEU A 58 -4.51 -12.18 1.47
CA LEU A 58 -4.35 -13.61 1.20
C LEU A 58 -5.69 -14.36 1.21
N ILE A 59 -6.53 -14.10 2.22
CA ILE A 59 -7.89 -14.63 2.30
C ILE A 59 -8.71 -14.21 1.07
N SER A 60 -8.62 -12.94 0.68
CA SER A 60 -9.34 -12.42 -0.49
C SER A 60 -8.93 -13.13 -1.77
N VAL A 61 -7.62 -13.30 -2.02
CA VAL A 61 -7.14 -14.05 -3.20
C VAL A 61 -7.69 -15.47 -3.22
N GLN A 62 -7.61 -16.18 -2.10
CA GLN A 62 -8.06 -17.58 -2.00
C GLN A 62 -9.57 -17.71 -2.24
N THR A 63 -10.38 -16.92 -1.54
CA THR A 63 -11.85 -16.94 -1.67
C THR A 63 -12.35 -16.46 -3.02
N ILE A 64 -11.71 -15.46 -3.64
CA ILE A 64 -12.02 -15.04 -5.01
C ILE A 64 -11.67 -16.16 -6.00
N GLY A 65 -10.51 -16.80 -5.86
CA GLY A 65 -10.13 -17.95 -6.69
C GLY A 65 -11.15 -19.09 -6.64
N LEU A 66 -11.63 -19.42 -5.43
CA LEU A 66 -12.72 -20.39 -5.24
C LEU A 66 -14.00 -19.95 -5.95
N ALA A 67 -14.44 -18.70 -5.75
CA ALA A 67 -15.64 -18.18 -6.40
C ALA A 67 -15.53 -18.16 -7.92
N ILE A 68 -14.34 -17.87 -8.48
CA ILE A 68 -14.08 -17.97 -9.92
C ILE A 68 -14.25 -19.42 -10.36
N ASN A 69 -13.64 -20.40 -9.68
CA ASN A 69 -13.72 -21.82 -10.05
C ASN A 69 -15.15 -22.36 -10.03
N GLU A 70 -15.96 -21.89 -9.07
CA GLU A 70 -17.37 -22.27 -8.93
C GLU A 70 -18.32 -21.44 -9.82
N ASN A 71 -17.78 -20.55 -10.66
CA ASN A 71 -18.53 -19.63 -11.51
C ASN A 71 -19.53 -18.73 -10.75
N LYS A 72 -19.23 -18.39 -9.49
CA LYS A 72 -20.07 -17.53 -8.63
C LYS A 72 -19.68 -16.07 -8.80
N ILE A 73 -20.07 -15.47 -9.93
CA ILE A 73 -19.66 -14.10 -10.32
C ILE A 73 -20.04 -13.05 -9.28
N ASP A 74 -21.24 -13.10 -8.70
CA ASP A 74 -21.65 -12.14 -7.66
C ASP A 74 -20.74 -12.20 -6.42
N LYS A 75 -20.26 -13.40 -6.06
CA LYS A 75 -19.29 -13.57 -4.97
C LYS A 75 -17.93 -13.00 -5.35
N VAL A 76 -17.45 -13.21 -6.58
CA VAL A 76 -16.21 -12.59 -7.08
C VAL A 76 -16.28 -11.08 -6.92
N VAL A 77 -17.38 -10.48 -7.39
CA VAL A 77 -17.61 -9.03 -7.31
C VAL A 77 -17.60 -8.53 -5.86
N SER A 78 -18.35 -9.19 -4.98
CA SER A 78 -18.47 -8.80 -3.57
C SER A 78 -17.12 -8.89 -2.84
N LEU A 79 -16.43 -10.03 -2.95
CA LEU A 79 -15.15 -10.29 -2.30
C LEU A 79 -14.05 -9.34 -2.80
N ALA A 80 -13.97 -9.15 -4.12
CA ALA A 80 -12.98 -8.27 -4.72
C ALA A 80 -13.24 -6.79 -4.36
N THR A 81 -14.49 -6.34 -4.34
CA THR A 81 -14.84 -4.98 -3.90
C THR A 81 -14.45 -4.73 -2.44
N LYS A 82 -14.65 -5.73 -1.56
CA LYS A 82 -14.27 -5.64 -0.14
C LYS A 82 -12.76 -5.48 0.06
N ALA A 83 -11.95 -6.10 -0.80
CA ALA A 83 -10.50 -5.98 -0.79
C ALA A 83 -9.98 -4.74 -1.55
N GLY A 84 -10.87 -4.03 -2.25
CA GLY A 84 -10.56 -2.86 -3.07
C GLY A 84 -10.26 -1.59 -2.29
N MET A 85 -10.20 -0.46 -3.01
CA MET A 85 -9.81 0.84 -2.45
C MET A 85 -10.71 1.33 -1.32
N ALA A 86 -11.98 0.90 -1.29
CA ALA A 86 -12.92 1.27 -0.23
C ALA A 86 -12.45 0.87 1.18
N ALA A 87 -11.64 -0.20 1.29
CA ALA A 87 -11.07 -0.64 2.56
C ALA A 87 -10.13 0.39 3.20
N GLU A 88 -9.53 1.30 2.40
CA GLU A 88 -8.54 2.26 2.91
C GLU A 88 -9.10 3.37 3.76
N LYS A 89 -10.42 3.59 3.74
CA LYS A 89 -11.07 4.59 4.58
C LYS A 89 -10.76 4.39 6.07
N ASN A 90 -10.47 3.14 6.46
CA ASN A 90 -10.22 2.76 7.85
C ASN A 90 -8.73 2.72 8.22
N THR A 91 -7.82 3.05 7.29
CA THR A 91 -6.38 2.95 7.53
C THR A 91 -5.90 4.08 8.44
N PRO A 92 -5.28 3.78 9.60
CA PRO A 92 -4.82 4.81 10.53
C PRO A 92 -3.81 5.76 9.89
N ALA A 93 -3.95 7.07 10.12
CA ALA A 93 -3.03 8.07 9.59
C ALA A 93 -1.55 7.82 9.96
N GLY A 94 -1.30 7.18 11.10
CA GLY A 94 0.05 6.79 11.53
C GLY A 94 0.70 5.73 10.64
N VAL A 95 -0.09 4.85 10.02
CA VAL A 95 0.40 3.90 9.00
C VAL A 95 0.92 4.68 7.78
N PHE A 96 0.12 5.58 7.22
CA PHE A 96 0.50 6.38 6.05
C PHE A 96 1.73 7.26 6.28
N ARG A 97 1.89 7.77 7.50
CA ARG A 97 3.05 8.58 7.89
C ARG A 97 4.34 7.75 7.94
N ALA A 98 4.26 6.51 8.40
CA ALA A 98 5.44 5.69 8.60
C ALA A 98 5.91 5.02 7.31
N LEU A 99 5.00 4.71 6.39
CA LEU A 99 5.34 4.03 5.14
C LEU A 99 6.00 4.97 4.11
N PRO A 100 7.04 4.51 3.38
CA PRO A 100 7.60 5.25 2.25
C PRO A 100 6.57 5.35 1.12
N LEU A 101 6.72 6.38 0.29
CA LEU A 101 5.80 6.61 -0.84
C LEU A 101 5.71 5.41 -1.78
N SER A 102 6.84 4.76 -2.06
CA SER A 102 6.91 3.58 -2.93
C SER A 102 6.07 2.41 -2.40
N MET A 103 6.08 2.17 -1.08
CA MET A 103 5.27 1.11 -0.46
C MET A 103 3.78 1.47 -0.47
N LYS A 104 3.42 2.73 -0.20
CA LYS A 104 2.03 3.23 -0.29
C LYS A 104 1.48 3.03 -1.70
N THR A 105 2.25 3.39 -2.72
CA THR A 105 1.89 3.20 -4.14
C THR A 105 1.63 1.73 -4.44
N LEU A 106 2.46 0.81 -3.93
CA LEU A 106 2.26 -0.62 -4.13
C LEU A 106 1.01 -1.17 -3.42
N GLY A 107 0.74 -0.70 -2.19
CA GLY A 107 -0.48 -1.02 -1.45
C GLY A 107 -1.74 -0.59 -2.20
N PHE A 108 -1.82 0.68 -2.61
CA PHE A 108 -2.93 1.20 -3.41
C PHE A 108 -3.04 0.50 -4.76
N GLY A 109 -1.91 0.18 -5.41
CA GLY A 109 -1.90 -0.60 -6.64
C GLY A 109 -2.51 -1.98 -6.47
N THR A 110 -2.28 -2.64 -5.33
CA THR A 110 -2.86 -3.95 -5.00
C THR A 110 -4.38 -3.85 -4.85
N ARG A 111 -4.86 -2.84 -4.12
CA ARG A 111 -6.30 -2.61 -3.94
C ARG A 111 -7.01 -2.27 -5.26
N LYS A 112 -6.42 -1.42 -6.08
CA LYS A 112 -6.95 -1.13 -7.43
C LYS A 112 -7.04 -2.38 -8.31
N LYS A 113 -6.14 -3.36 -8.14
CA LYS A 113 -6.24 -4.64 -8.85
C LYS A 113 -7.40 -5.49 -8.36
N PHE A 114 -7.73 -5.46 -7.06
CA PHE A 114 -8.97 -6.06 -6.57
C PHE A 114 -10.20 -5.37 -7.17
N ASP A 115 -10.24 -4.03 -7.22
CA ASP A 115 -11.32 -3.29 -7.87
C ASP A 115 -11.44 -3.65 -9.37
N ASP A 116 -10.33 -3.85 -10.06
CA ASP A 116 -10.30 -4.28 -11.46
C ASP A 116 -10.86 -5.70 -11.64
N VAL A 117 -10.59 -6.63 -10.72
CA VAL A 117 -11.22 -7.96 -10.70
C VAL A 117 -12.74 -7.82 -10.55
N ALA A 118 -13.20 -7.00 -9.59
CA ALA A 118 -14.63 -6.76 -9.37
C ALA A 118 -15.30 -6.16 -10.61
N LYS A 119 -14.70 -5.13 -11.20
CA LYS A 119 -15.21 -4.46 -12.41
C LYS A 119 -15.25 -5.43 -13.60
N SER A 120 -14.20 -6.22 -13.80
CA SER A 120 -14.13 -7.17 -14.91
C SER A 120 -15.17 -8.27 -14.78
N ALA A 121 -15.38 -8.79 -13.56
CA ALA A 121 -16.41 -9.78 -13.27
C ALA A 121 -17.82 -9.24 -13.56
N LYS A 122 -18.13 -7.99 -13.14
CA LYS A 122 -19.40 -7.32 -13.49
C LYS A 122 -19.60 -7.16 -14.99
N ASN A 123 -18.50 -6.96 -15.74
CA ASN A 123 -18.53 -6.74 -17.18
C ASN A 123 -18.48 -8.04 -18.00
N GLY A 124 -18.68 -9.21 -17.38
CA GLY A 124 -18.78 -10.48 -18.09
C GLY A 124 -17.44 -11.13 -18.45
N ALA A 125 -16.35 -10.77 -17.78
CA ALA A 125 -15.07 -11.44 -17.98
C ALA A 125 -15.15 -12.95 -17.69
N THR A 126 -14.47 -13.74 -18.52
CA THR A 126 -14.39 -15.19 -18.39
C THR A 126 -13.60 -15.60 -17.14
N GLN A 127 -13.79 -16.84 -16.66
CA GLN A 127 -12.99 -17.40 -15.55
C GLN A 127 -11.48 -17.30 -15.83
N THR A 128 -11.05 -17.53 -17.08
CA THR A 128 -9.64 -17.43 -17.49
C THR A 128 -9.11 -16.00 -17.35
N GLU A 129 -9.87 -14.99 -17.77
CA GLU A 129 -9.48 -13.59 -17.63
C GLU A 129 -9.42 -13.15 -16.16
N LEU A 130 -10.38 -13.61 -15.34
CA LEU A 130 -10.38 -13.33 -13.90
C LEU A 130 -9.19 -13.98 -13.19
N ARG A 131 -8.85 -15.24 -13.52
CA ARG A 131 -7.64 -15.92 -13.01
C ARG A 131 -6.37 -15.19 -13.43
N LYS A 132 -6.28 -14.71 -14.68
CA LYS A 132 -5.15 -13.90 -15.15
C LYS A 132 -4.99 -12.61 -14.34
N LYS A 133 -6.10 -11.94 -14.00
CA LYS A 133 -6.07 -10.74 -13.14
C LYS A 133 -5.61 -11.06 -11.72
N LEU A 134 -6.04 -12.18 -11.12
CA LEU A 134 -5.51 -12.63 -9.82
C LEU A 134 -4.01 -12.93 -9.88
N ASN A 135 -3.53 -13.60 -10.93
CA ASN A 135 -2.08 -13.85 -11.10
C ASN A 135 -1.28 -12.54 -11.21
N ASN A 136 -1.79 -11.57 -11.98
CA ASN A 136 -1.17 -10.25 -12.08
C ASN A 136 -1.20 -9.48 -10.74
N LEU A 137 -2.20 -9.71 -9.89
CA LEU A 137 -2.28 -9.14 -8.55
C LEU A 137 -1.23 -9.74 -7.62
N LEU A 138 -1.02 -11.06 -7.67
CA LEU A 138 0.01 -11.75 -6.88
C LEU A 138 1.42 -11.23 -7.15
N GLY A 139 1.68 -10.67 -8.33
CA GLY A 139 2.93 -9.96 -8.64
C GLY A 139 3.23 -8.81 -7.66
N ASN A 140 2.21 -8.10 -7.16
CA ASN A 140 2.40 -7.07 -6.14
C ASN A 140 2.76 -7.66 -4.77
N CYS A 141 2.25 -8.84 -4.42
CA CYS A 141 2.62 -9.54 -3.20
C CYS A 141 4.12 -9.88 -3.21
N ILE A 142 4.60 -10.43 -4.34
CA ILE A 142 6.01 -10.75 -4.55
C ILE A 142 6.86 -9.48 -4.46
N ALA A 143 6.51 -8.44 -5.21
CA ALA A 143 7.24 -7.18 -5.22
C ALA A 143 7.33 -6.54 -3.82
N CYS A 144 6.25 -6.61 -3.04
CA CYS A 144 6.24 -6.08 -1.68
C CYS A 144 7.19 -6.89 -0.78
N HIS A 145 7.07 -8.21 -0.81
CA HIS A 145 7.82 -9.11 0.07
C HIS A 145 9.31 -9.19 -0.28
N SER A 146 9.68 -8.97 -1.55
CA SER A 146 11.08 -8.90 -2.01
C SER A 146 11.73 -7.55 -1.74
N THR A 147 10.94 -6.49 -1.55
CA THR A 147 11.46 -5.12 -1.41
C THR A 147 11.44 -4.64 0.03
N TYR A 148 10.44 -5.03 0.83
CA TYR A 148 10.22 -4.49 2.17
C TYR A 148 10.21 -5.58 3.24
N LYS A 149 10.62 -5.18 4.45
CA LYS A 149 10.34 -5.93 5.67
C LYS A 149 9.86 -5.00 6.76
N LEU A 150 8.97 -5.50 7.62
CA LEU A 150 8.40 -4.74 8.73
C LEU A 150 9.11 -5.10 10.03
N VAL A 151 9.78 -4.13 10.64
CA VAL A 151 10.42 -4.27 11.94
C VAL A 151 9.68 -3.45 12.99
N GLU A 152 9.61 -3.95 14.21
CA GLU A 152 8.99 -3.23 15.32
C GLU A 152 9.96 -2.15 15.84
N SER A 153 9.45 -0.94 16.10
CA SER A 153 10.24 0.14 16.67
C SER A 153 10.52 -0.15 18.15
N ASN A 154 11.78 0.00 18.59
CA ASN A 154 12.17 -0.16 19.99
C ASN A 154 11.80 1.04 20.89
N LYS A 155 10.73 1.77 20.55
CA LYS A 155 10.26 2.88 21.38
C LYS A 155 9.47 2.30 22.56
N LYS A 156 10.11 2.27 23.73
CA LYS A 156 9.44 2.11 25.03
C LYS A 156 8.44 3.24 25.23
#